data_AF-A0A2K5L448-F1
#
_entry.id   AF-A0A2K5L448-F1
#
_cell.length_a   1.000
_cell.length_b   1.000
_cell.length_c   1.000
_cell.angle_alpha   90.00
_cell.angle_beta   90.00
_cell.angle_gamma   90.00
#
_symmetry.space_group_name_H-M   'P 1'
#
loop_
_entity.id
_entity.type
_entity.pdbx_description
1 polymer ?
#
loop_
_entity_poly.entity_id
_entity_poly.type
_entity_poly.pdbx_seq_one_letter_code
_entity_poly.pdbx_strand_id
1 'polypeptide(L)'
;MPVPPPPAPPPPPTFALANTEKPTLNKTEQAGRNALLSDISKGKKLKKTVTNDRSAPILDKPKGAGAGSGGGGFGGGGGFGGGGGGGGGGSFGGGGLPGLGGLFQAGMPKLRSTANRDNGLAGVGRKGRSK
;
A
#
# COMPACT_ATOMS: atom_id res chain seq x y z
N MET A 1 -5.07 55.98 30.10
CA MET A 1 -4.56 54.61 30.33
C MET A 1 -4.66 53.88 29.00
N PRO A 2 -3.60 53.24 28.48
CA PRO A 2 -3.71 52.47 27.24
C PRO A 2 -4.71 51.32 27.43
N VAL A 3 -5.56 51.10 26.43
CA VAL A 3 -6.58 50.05 26.46
C VAL A 3 -5.84 48.71 26.36
N PRO A 4 -6.13 47.71 27.22
CA PRO A 4 -5.50 46.41 27.12
C PRO A 4 -5.78 45.79 25.74
N PRO A 5 -4.78 45.11 25.13
CA PRO A 5 -4.98 44.44 23.87
C PRO A 5 -6.11 43.40 24.00
N PRO A 6 -6.94 43.22 22.96
CA PRO A 6 -8.01 42.25 23.01
C PRO A 6 -7.44 40.84 23.20
N PRO A 7 -8.20 39.93 23.86
CA PRO A 7 -7.80 38.53 24.01
C PRO A 7 -7.57 37.89 22.63
N ALA A 8 -6.58 37.00 22.55
CA ALA A 8 -6.34 36.25 21.33
C ALA A 8 -7.59 35.42 20.95
N PRO A 9 -7.92 35.30 19.65
CA PRO A 9 -9.01 34.46 19.21
C PRO A 9 -8.75 32.99 19.61
N PRO A 10 -9.81 32.21 19.91
CA PRO A 10 -9.65 30.81 20.24
C PRO A 10 -9.00 30.05 19.08
N PRO A 11 -8.17 29.02 19.36
CA PRO A 11 -7.55 28.22 18.33
C PRO A 11 -8.60 27.55 17.43
N PRO A 12 -8.33 27.42 16.11
CA PRO A 12 -9.25 26.75 15.21
C PRO A 12 -9.45 25.29 15.64
N PRO A 13 -10.65 24.72 15.47
CA PRO A 13 -10.90 23.32 15.77
C PRO A 13 -10.00 22.43 14.91
N THR A 14 -9.12 21.66 15.56
CA THR A 14 -8.24 20.71 14.88
C THR A 14 -9.02 19.43 14.58
N PHE A 15 -9.24 19.13 13.30
CA PHE A 15 -9.89 17.88 12.85
C PHE A 15 -9.13 16.60 13.24
N ALA A 16 -7.86 16.72 13.63
CA ALA A 16 -6.98 15.59 13.96
C ALA A 16 -7.16 15.02 15.39
N LEU A 17 -8.01 15.61 16.23
CA LEU A 17 -8.20 15.20 17.63
C LEU A 17 -9.51 14.45 17.91
N ALA A 18 -10.30 14.11 16.89
CA ALA A 18 -11.55 13.39 17.11
C ALA A 18 -11.31 11.89 17.34
N ASN A 19 -11.83 11.34 18.45
CA ASN A 19 -11.87 9.90 18.81
C ASN A 19 -10.53 9.23 19.16
N THR A 20 -9.63 9.90 19.87
CA THR A 20 -8.39 9.27 20.39
C THR A 20 -8.62 8.45 21.67
N GLU A 21 -9.74 8.65 22.36
CA GLU A 21 -10.05 7.95 23.60
C GLU A 21 -11.02 6.80 23.36
N LYS A 22 -10.79 5.67 24.04
CA LYS A 22 -11.71 4.52 23.97
C LYS A 22 -13.08 4.98 24.51
N PRO A 23 -14.18 4.78 23.77
CA PRO A 23 -15.51 5.10 24.25
C PRO A 23 -15.81 4.34 25.55
N THR A 24 -16.20 5.06 26.60
CA THR A 24 -16.70 4.46 27.84
C THR A 24 -18.16 4.10 27.63
N LEU A 25 -18.47 2.80 27.56
CA LEU A 25 -19.82 2.32 27.27
C LEU A 25 -20.40 1.61 28.49
N ASN A 26 -21.70 1.82 28.74
CA ASN A 26 -22.45 1.01 29.69
C ASN A 26 -22.73 -0.39 29.10
N LYS A 27 -23.25 -1.33 29.93
CA LYS A 27 -23.48 -2.72 29.50
C LYS A 27 -24.41 -2.84 28.29
N THR A 28 -25.47 -2.03 28.22
CA THR A 28 -26.44 -2.03 27.11
C THR A 28 -25.80 -1.53 25.82
N GLU A 29 -25.03 -0.45 25.89
CA GLU A 29 -24.28 0.11 24.76
C GLU A 29 -23.18 -0.85 24.27
N GLN A 30 -22.51 -1.55 25.19
CA GLN A 30 -21.49 -2.54 24.85
C GLN A 30 -22.10 -3.72 24.07
N ALA A 31 -23.29 -4.19 24.48
CA ALA A 31 -24.01 -5.24 23.75
C ALA A 31 -24.41 -4.78 22.33
N GLY A 32 -24.96 -3.56 22.21
CA GLY A 32 -25.29 -2.96 20.92
C GLY A 32 -24.07 -2.78 20.01
N ARG A 33 -22.93 -2.35 20.58
CA ARG A 33 -21.65 -2.24 19.86
C ARG A 33 -21.16 -3.59 19.38
N ASN A 34 -21.21 -4.63 20.21
CA ASN A 34 -20.73 -5.96 19.83
C ASN A 34 -21.55 -6.53 18.66
N ALA A 35 -22.88 -6.34 18.67
CA ALA A 35 -23.74 -6.71 17.55
C ALA A 35 -23.38 -5.92 16.27
N LEU A 36 -23.22 -4.60 16.38
CA LEU A 36 -22.79 -3.75 15.26
C LEU A 36 -21.44 -4.19 14.67
N LEU A 37 -20.45 -4.47 15.52
CA LEU A 37 -19.13 -4.93 15.09
C LEU A 37 -19.20 -6.30 14.38
N SER A 38 -20.09 -7.19 14.84
CA SER A 38 -20.38 -8.45 14.16
C SER A 38 -20.93 -8.23 12.76
N ASP A 39 -21.89 -7.32 12.61
CA ASP A 39 -22.52 -7.03 11.32
C ASP A 39 -21.57 -6.30 10.35
N ILE A 40 -20.68 -5.43 10.86
CA ILE A 40 -19.58 -4.85 10.08
C ILE A 40 -18.64 -5.95 9.57
N SER A 41 -18.28 -6.91 10.45
CA SER A 41 -17.37 -8.00 10.10
C SER A 41 -17.97 -8.97 9.08
N LYS A 42 -19.29 -9.21 9.14
CA LYS A 42 -20.04 -9.98 8.13
C LYS A 42 -20.12 -9.24 6.79
N GLY A 43 -20.14 -7.91 6.84
CA GLY A 43 -20.32 -7.04 5.67
C GLY A 43 -21.76 -6.99 5.18
N LYS A 44 -22.03 -6.05 4.26
CA LYS A 44 -23.36 -5.84 3.68
C LYS A 44 -23.25 -5.61 2.17
N LYS A 45 -24.13 -6.27 1.40
CA LYS A 45 -24.27 -5.98 -0.03
C LYS A 45 -24.83 -4.57 -0.21
N LEU A 46 -24.12 -3.74 -0.96
CA LEU A 46 -24.53 -2.39 -1.31
C LEU A 46 -25.12 -2.36 -2.72
N LYS A 47 -25.95 -1.36 -2.98
CA LYS A 47 -26.51 -1.12 -4.32
C LYS A 47 -25.41 -0.56 -5.23
N LYS A 48 -25.52 -0.80 -6.54
CA LYS A 48 -24.63 -0.17 -7.52
C LYS A 48 -25.02 1.30 -7.71
N THR A 49 -24.01 2.15 -7.82
CA THR A 49 -24.18 3.59 -8.03
C THR A 49 -23.06 4.08 -8.94
N VAL A 50 -23.42 4.88 -9.95
CA VAL A 50 -22.44 5.59 -10.78
C VAL A 50 -21.77 6.64 -9.91
N THR A 51 -20.44 6.54 -9.75
CA THR A 51 -19.67 7.51 -8.95
C THR A 51 -19.21 8.65 -9.85
N ASN A 52 -19.60 9.88 -9.53
CA ASN A 52 -19.06 11.08 -10.17
C ASN A 52 -17.78 11.51 -9.44
N ASP A 53 -16.67 10.86 -9.76
CA ASP A 53 -15.36 11.15 -9.17
C ASP A 53 -14.68 12.31 -9.90
N ARG A 54 -14.50 13.43 -9.19
CA ARG A 54 -13.82 14.64 -9.68
C ARG A 54 -12.49 14.90 -8.95
N SER A 55 -11.91 13.87 -8.34
CA SER A 55 -10.63 13.96 -7.62
C SER A 55 -9.40 13.91 -8.54
N ALA A 56 -9.59 13.58 -9.83
CA ALA A 56 -8.51 13.53 -10.79
C ALA A 56 -7.83 14.90 -10.97
N PRO A 57 -6.50 14.94 -11.14
CA PRO A 57 -5.79 16.20 -11.35
C PRO A 57 -6.19 16.82 -12.69
N ILE A 58 -6.33 18.14 -12.70
CA ILE A 58 -6.51 18.91 -13.93
C ILE A 58 -5.13 19.11 -14.55
N LEU A 59 -4.89 18.50 -15.71
CA LEU A 59 -3.68 18.71 -16.49
C LEU A 59 -3.94 19.82 -17.50
N ASP A 60 -3.32 20.97 -17.29
CA ASP A 60 -3.25 21.98 -18.34
C ASP A 60 -2.47 21.40 -19.52
N LYS A 61 -3.08 21.41 -20.71
CA LYS A 61 -2.36 21.05 -21.94
C LYS A 61 -1.16 21.99 -22.04
N PRO A 62 0.10 21.48 -22.10
CA PRO A 62 1.22 22.36 -22.40
C PRO A 62 0.90 23.03 -23.72
N LYS A 63 0.96 24.37 -23.72
CA LYS A 63 0.72 25.17 -24.91
C LYS A 63 1.83 24.85 -25.92
N GLY A 64 1.55 23.91 -26.82
CA GLY A 64 2.39 23.56 -27.96
C GLY A 64 3.11 22.22 -27.80
N ALA A 65 2.53 21.17 -28.39
CA ALA A 65 3.17 20.34 -29.42
C ALA A 65 2.15 19.29 -29.84
N GLY A 66 1.68 19.36 -31.08
CA GLY A 66 0.93 18.27 -31.67
C GLY A 66 1.85 17.06 -31.84
N ALA A 67 1.46 15.92 -31.28
CA ALA A 67 1.73 14.57 -31.77
C ALA A 67 1.08 13.60 -30.80
N GLY A 68 0.31 12.65 -31.33
CA GLY A 68 -0.47 11.71 -30.54
C GLY A 68 0.36 10.65 -29.82
N SER A 69 -0.22 10.13 -28.75
CA SER A 69 -0.09 8.76 -28.20
C SER A 69 -0.80 8.82 -26.84
N GLY A 70 -1.91 8.14 -26.58
CA GLY A 70 -2.16 6.74 -26.89
C GLY A 70 -1.48 5.87 -25.84
N GLY A 71 -2.19 5.59 -24.74
CA GLY A 71 -2.02 4.37 -23.93
C GLY A 71 -0.79 4.30 -23.02
N GLY A 72 -1.05 4.00 -21.74
CA GLY A 72 -0.02 3.53 -20.83
C GLY A 72 0.56 2.18 -21.26
N GLY A 73 1.80 1.94 -20.87
CA GLY A 73 2.46 0.65 -20.94
C GLY A 73 3.46 0.52 -19.79
N PHE A 74 3.11 -0.25 -18.77
CA PHE A 74 4.08 -0.80 -17.83
C PHE A 74 4.58 -2.13 -18.41
N GLY A 75 5.85 -2.21 -18.77
CA GLY A 75 6.54 -3.43 -19.19
C GLY A 75 7.87 -3.04 -19.85
N GLY A 76 9.04 -3.57 -19.52
CA GLY A 76 9.40 -4.72 -18.74
C GLY A 76 10.65 -5.32 -19.39
N GLY A 77 11.79 -5.28 -18.70
CA GLY A 77 12.92 -6.19 -18.91
C GLY A 77 14.07 -5.73 -19.81
N GLY A 78 15.30 -5.81 -19.25
CA GLY A 78 16.51 -6.14 -20.02
C GLY A 78 17.73 -5.28 -19.73
N GLY A 79 18.65 -5.77 -18.88
CA GLY A 79 20.07 -5.38 -18.97
C GLY A 79 20.79 -5.08 -17.65
N PHE A 80 20.93 -6.06 -16.75
CA PHE A 80 22.07 -6.02 -15.81
C PHE A 80 23.26 -6.65 -16.53
N GLY A 81 24.08 -5.81 -17.14
CA GLY A 81 25.41 -6.20 -17.60
C GLY A 81 26.24 -6.62 -16.41
N GLY A 82 26.69 -7.86 -16.41
CA GLY A 82 27.52 -8.44 -15.36
C GLY A 82 28.90 -7.80 -15.28
N GLY A 83 29.39 -7.67 -14.05
CA GLY A 83 30.79 -7.44 -13.73
C GLY A 83 31.07 -8.18 -12.43
N GLY A 84 31.80 -9.28 -12.52
CA GLY A 84 32.19 -10.10 -11.38
C GLY A 84 33.36 -9.50 -10.58
N GLY A 85 33.50 -10.01 -9.35
CA GLY A 85 34.56 -9.70 -8.39
C GLY A 85 33.93 -9.50 -7.02
N GLY A 86 34.07 -10.33 -6.00
CA GLY A 86 35.20 -11.17 -5.65
C GLY A 86 35.64 -10.77 -4.24
N GLY A 87 35.11 -11.46 -3.23
CA GLY A 87 35.71 -11.62 -1.90
C GLY A 87 35.66 -10.43 -0.92
N GLY A 88 35.50 -10.77 0.37
CA GLY A 88 35.95 -9.91 1.47
C GLY A 88 34.91 -9.74 2.58
N GLY A 89 35.12 -10.44 3.69
CA GLY A 89 34.30 -10.31 4.89
C GLY A 89 34.55 -9.01 5.65
N GLY A 90 33.60 -8.71 6.55
CA GLY A 90 33.88 -7.98 7.79
C GLY A 90 33.37 -6.54 7.84
N SER A 91 32.76 -6.24 8.99
CA SER A 91 32.60 -4.91 9.58
C SER A 91 31.39 -4.07 9.17
N PHE A 92 30.21 -4.42 9.71
CA PHE A 92 29.30 -3.39 10.20
C PHE A 92 29.69 -3.04 11.65
N GLY A 93 30.84 -2.38 11.78
CA GLY A 93 31.21 -1.62 12.97
C GLY A 93 30.61 -0.22 12.87
N GLY A 94 29.66 0.10 13.74
CA GLY A 94 29.07 1.43 13.83
C GLY A 94 27.80 1.41 14.66
N GLY A 95 27.91 1.74 15.94
CA GLY A 95 26.83 1.67 16.92
C GLY A 95 25.54 2.34 16.45
N GLY A 96 24.44 1.59 16.52
CA GLY A 96 23.09 2.07 16.26
C GLY A 96 22.07 1.15 16.92
N LEU A 97 21.44 1.66 17.98
CA LEU A 97 20.15 1.29 18.59
C LEU A 97 19.83 -0.22 18.80
N PRO A 98 19.65 -0.69 20.04
CA PRO A 98 19.24 -2.07 20.31
C PRO A 98 17.77 -2.26 19.92
N GLY A 99 17.49 -2.92 18.79
CA GLY A 99 16.13 -3.39 18.56
C GLY A 99 15.70 -3.69 17.12
N LEU A 100 16.47 -3.34 16.09
CA LEU A 100 16.04 -3.55 14.70
C LEU A 100 16.77 -4.70 13.96
N GLY A 101 17.82 -5.28 14.55
CA GLY A 101 18.63 -6.34 13.92
C GLY A 101 18.24 -7.79 14.26
N GLY A 102 17.28 -8.01 15.16
CA GLY A 102 16.95 -9.36 15.68
C GLY A 102 16.02 -10.20 14.79
N LEU A 103 15.23 -9.55 13.93
CA LEU A 103 14.17 -10.22 13.14
C LEU A 103 14.69 -11.25 12.14
N PHE A 104 15.94 -11.10 11.70
CA PHE A 104 16.60 -12.04 10.79
C PHE A 104 17.84 -12.70 11.41
N GLN A 105 18.04 -12.55 12.73
CA GLN A 105 19.20 -13.13 13.42
C GLN A 105 19.18 -14.67 13.40
N ALA A 106 18.00 -15.27 13.20
CA ALA A 106 17.81 -16.71 12.98
C ALA A 106 17.77 -17.11 11.47
N GLY A 107 18.06 -16.18 10.56
CA GLY A 107 17.96 -16.38 9.11
C GLY A 107 16.56 -16.10 8.53
N MET A 108 16.49 -15.83 7.23
CA MET A 108 15.22 -15.57 6.53
C MET A 108 14.48 -16.90 6.24
N PRO A 109 13.18 -17.02 6.59
CA PRO A 109 12.42 -18.24 6.30
C PRO A 109 12.35 -18.50 4.79
N LYS A 110 12.76 -19.70 4.36
CA LYS A 110 12.72 -20.10 2.95
C LYS A 110 11.31 -20.55 2.59
N LEU A 111 10.67 -19.84 1.67
CA LEU A 111 9.35 -20.21 1.15
C LEU A 111 9.44 -21.47 0.29
N ARG A 112 8.40 -22.31 0.36
CA ARG A 112 8.22 -23.45 -0.55
C ARG A 112 7.83 -22.96 -1.95
N SER A 113 8.38 -23.57 -3.00
CA SER A 113 8.09 -23.15 -4.37
C SER A 113 6.61 -23.40 -4.71
N THR A 114 6.01 -22.46 -5.43
CA THR A 114 4.63 -22.57 -5.94
C THR A 114 4.62 -23.18 -7.34
N ALA A 115 5.41 -24.23 -7.58
CA ALA A 115 5.37 -25.02 -8.81
C ALA A 115 4.27 -26.09 -8.68
N ASN A 116 3.02 -25.63 -8.58
CA ASN A 116 1.86 -26.44 -8.93
C ASN A 116 0.78 -25.51 -9.47
N ARG A 117 1.02 -25.03 -10.69
CA ARG A 117 -0.05 -24.62 -11.60
C ARG A 117 0.08 -25.44 -12.88
N ASP A 118 0.03 -26.75 -12.73
CA ASP A 118 -0.32 -27.65 -13.84
C ASP A 118 -1.84 -27.57 -14.06
N ASN A 119 -2.30 -26.40 -14.49
CA ASN A 119 -3.64 -26.19 -15.03
C ASN A 119 -3.47 -25.33 -16.28
N GLY A 120 -2.92 -25.97 -17.31
CA GLY A 120 -2.68 -25.37 -18.62
C GLY A 120 -1.98 -26.35 -19.56
N LEU A 121 -2.78 -27.07 -20.35
CA LEU A 121 -2.37 -27.70 -21.61
C LEU A 121 -1.40 -28.89 -21.50
N ALA A 122 -1.93 -30.00 -20.97
CA ALA A 122 -1.39 -31.31 -21.29
C ALA A 122 -1.60 -31.61 -22.79
N GLY A 123 -0.49 -31.69 -23.53
CA GLY A 123 -0.36 -32.58 -24.68
C GLY A 123 -1.04 -32.17 -25.99
N VAL A 124 -0.42 -31.26 -26.75
CA VAL A 124 -0.45 -31.36 -28.22
C VAL A 124 0.99 -31.59 -28.67
N GLY A 125 1.24 -32.82 -29.13
CA GLY A 125 2.56 -33.30 -29.51
C GLY A 125 3.20 -32.46 -30.62
N ARG A 126 4.43 -32.01 -30.38
CA ARG A 126 5.32 -31.56 -31.44
C ARG A 126 5.76 -32.79 -32.25
N LYS A 127 5.05 -33.11 -33.33
CA LYS A 127 5.52 -34.08 -34.33
C LYS A 127 6.11 -33.31 -35.51
N GLY A 128 7.38 -33.57 -35.77
CA GLY A 128 8.21 -32.90 -36.77
C GLY A 128 7.67 -33.00 -38.19
N ARG A 129 7.94 -31.95 -38.97
CA ARG A 129 7.74 -31.90 -40.41
C ARG A 129 9.11 -32.03 -41.06
N SER A 130 9.40 -33.21 -41.60
CA SER A 130 10.57 -33.48 -42.44
C SER A 130 10.11 -33.77 -43.86
N LYS A 131 10.60 -32.96 -44.80
CA LYS A 131 10.53 -33.03 -46.28
C LYS A 131 9.14 -33.14 -46.90
#